data_AF-A0A930H7Z9-F1
#
_entry.id   AF-A0A930H7Z9-F1
#
_cell.length_a   1.000
_cell.length_b   1.000
_cell.length_c   1.000
_cell.angle_alpha   90.00
_cell.angle_beta   90.00
_cell.angle_gamma   90.00
#
_symmetry.space_group_name_H-M   'P 1'
#
loop_
_entity.id
_entity.type
_entity.pdbx_description
1 polymer ?
#
loop_
_entity_poly.entity_id
_entity_poly.type
_entity_poly.pdbx_seq_one_letter_code
_entity_poly.pdbx_strand_id
1 'polypeptide(L)'
;MSRKKIVMLFLLTIMLLVTACGPGEKKSKAGDTSNENVAFPVKTSNDGQAVKDAVLKVAIVKDSPLVGLLSDVVYSDGYDGILVDNFLGSGIFETDENFEVTDGGIATLTVDAENKKATIKIKDGMKWSDGQPIVADDVIYAYEVVGNKDYTGIRYTDDNEKIIGMKEYHEGKASTISGIKKIDNSTVEISFNEIGQGIYTLGNGLIGYALPKHYLKDVAIKDLETSEKSRNKVLTTGPYTVEKAIQGESLELKANPYFYKGKAKTEKVTVEVVNSQTIVSALKAGKYDIAYQIPTDLY
;
A
#
# COMPACT_ATOMS: atom_id res chain seq x y z
N MET A 1 -52.90 20.82 -18.15
CA MET A 1 -52.74 20.08 -16.87
C MET A 1 -53.20 20.99 -15.73
N SER A 2 -54.11 20.58 -14.84
CA SER A 2 -54.67 21.52 -13.83
C SER A 2 -53.58 21.94 -12.82
N ARG A 3 -53.63 23.19 -12.32
CA ARG A 3 -52.65 23.73 -11.35
C ARG A 3 -52.45 22.83 -10.13
N LYS A 4 -53.47 22.06 -9.72
CA LYS A 4 -53.38 21.06 -8.63
C LYS A 4 -52.48 19.86 -8.99
N LYS A 5 -52.44 19.44 -10.25
CA LYS A 5 -51.57 18.33 -10.72
C LYS A 5 -50.11 18.77 -10.86
N ILE A 6 -49.84 20.04 -11.15
CA ILE A 6 -48.46 20.58 -11.24
C ILE A 6 -47.85 20.75 -9.85
N VAL A 7 -48.63 21.24 -8.87
CA VAL A 7 -48.16 21.38 -7.47
C VAL A 7 -47.90 20.02 -6.82
N MET A 8 -48.72 19.01 -7.11
CA MET A 8 -48.53 17.65 -6.58
C MET A 8 -47.32 16.95 -7.21
N LEU A 9 -47.01 17.23 -8.48
CA LEU A 9 -45.81 16.69 -9.16
C LEU A 9 -44.52 17.35 -8.66
N PHE A 10 -44.56 18.64 -8.31
CA PHE A 10 -43.41 19.37 -7.72
C PHE A 10 -43.14 18.99 -6.26
N LEU A 11 -44.17 18.66 -5.48
CA LEU A 11 -44.00 18.18 -4.10
C LEU A 11 -43.44 16.75 -4.05
N LEU A 12 -43.77 15.89 -5.02
CA LEU A 12 -43.22 14.54 -5.14
C LEU A 12 -41.75 14.54 -5.59
N THR A 13 -41.31 15.47 -6.43
CA THR A 13 -39.89 15.60 -6.83
C THR A 13 -39.02 16.20 -5.72
N ILE A 14 -39.56 17.07 -4.85
CA ILE A 14 -38.81 17.61 -3.71
C ILE A 14 -38.66 16.56 -2.59
N MET A 15 -39.63 15.67 -2.38
CA MET A 15 -39.51 14.59 -1.39
C MET A 15 -38.47 13.51 -1.76
N LEU A 16 -38.14 13.36 -3.04
CA LEU A 16 -37.07 12.45 -3.51
C LEU A 16 -35.65 13.03 -3.35
N LEU A 17 -35.52 14.34 -3.09
CA LEU A 17 -34.23 15.02 -2.94
C LEU A 17 -33.74 15.12 -1.48
N VAL A 18 -34.56 14.76 -0.49
CA VAL A 18 -34.25 14.96 0.94
C VAL A 18 -33.75 13.70 1.66
N THR A 19 -33.66 12.54 0.99
CA THR A 19 -33.11 11.31 1.59
C THR A 19 -31.61 11.10 1.34
N ALA A 20 -30.88 12.10 0.85
CA ALA A 20 -29.46 11.96 0.50
C ALA A 20 -28.46 12.46 1.57
N CYS A 21 -28.91 13.04 2.68
CA CYS A 21 -28.02 13.47 3.77
C CYS A 21 -28.61 13.09 5.15
N GLY A 22 -28.57 11.79 5.46
CA GLY A 22 -28.54 11.29 6.84
C GLY A 22 -27.16 10.63 7.08
N PRO A 23 -26.71 10.46 8.34
CA PRO A 23 -25.48 9.73 8.63
C PRO A 23 -25.57 8.35 7.97
N GLY A 24 -24.74 8.13 6.96
CA GLY A 24 -24.89 7.01 6.04
C GLY A 24 -24.74 5.68 6.75
N GLU A 25 -25.79 4.85 6.69
CA GLU A 25 -25.64 3.42 6.88
C GLU A 25 -24.67 2.85 5.84
N LYS A 26 -23.86 1.87 6.27
CA LYS A 26 -22.85 1.17 5.48
C LYS A 26 -23.43 0.71 4.15
N LYS A 27 -22.87 1.20 3.03
CA LYS A 27 -23.30 0.86 1.66
C LYS A 27 -22.64 -0.40 1.09
N SER A 28 -22.21 -1.33 1.93
CA SER A 28 -21.73 -2.65 1.53
C SER A 28 -22.64 -3.71 2.16
N LYS A 29 -23.84 -3.86 1.59
CA LYS A 29 -24.49 -5.17 1.62
C LYS A 29 -23.67 -6.02 0.65
N ALA A 30 -22.93 -6.99 1.19
CA ALA A 30 -22.27 -8.04 0.42
C ALA A 30 -23.18 -8.47 -0.72
N GLY A 31 -22.72 -8.26 -1.96
CA GLY A 31 -23.41 -8.74 -3.14
C GLY A 31 -23.55 -10.25 -3.02
N ASP A 32 -24.81 -10.70 -3.05
CA ASP A 32 -25.17 -12.10 -3.11
C ASP A 32 -24.37 -12.76 -4.23
N THR A 33 -23.46 -13.66 -3.89
CA THR A 33 -22.50 -14.29 -4.81
C THR A 33 -23.19 -15.45 -5.53
N SER A 34 -24.17 -15.13 -6.37
CA SER A 34 -24.68 -16.05 -7.38
C SER A 34 -24.26 -15.56 -8.77
N ASN A 35 -22.95 -15.56 -9.03
CA ASN A 35 -22.45 -15.55 -10.40
C ASN A 35 -22.53 -16.98 -10.92
N GLU A 36 -23.63 -17.30 -11.60
CA GLU A 36 -23.82 -18.54 -12.33
C GLU A 36 -22.74 -18.63 -13.43
N ASN A 37 -21.77 -19.55 -13.26
CA ASN A 37 -20.81 -20.12 -14.24
C ASN A 37 -19.33 -20.20 -13.82
N VAL A 38 -18.94 -19.93 -12.57
CA VAL A 38 -17.56 -20.19 -12.14
C VAL A 38 -17.40 -21.66 -11.69
N ALA A 39 -16.70 -22.47 -12.48
CA ALA A 39 -16.44 -23.90 -12.19
C ALA A 39 -15.50 -24.14 -10.99
N PHE A 40 -14.95 -23.09 -10.41
CA PHE A 40 -14.03 -23.13 -9.27
C PHE A 40 -14.58 -22.33 -8.09
N PRO A 41 -14.34 -22.79 -6.86
CA PRO A 41 -14.67 -21.99 -5.69
C PRO A 41 -13.88 -20.68 -5.72
N VAL A 42 -14.56 -19.57 -5.45
CA VAL A 42 -13.94 -18.22 -5.36
C VAL A 42 -12.94 -18.14 -4.20
N LYS A 43 -13.03 -19.05 -3.23
CA LYS A 43 -12.11 -19.20 -2.10
C LYS A 43 -11.76 -20.67 -1.88
N THR A 44 -10.47 -20.97 -1.79
CA THR A 44 -9.94 -22.28 -1.38
C THR A 44 -9.33 -22.16 0.01
N SER A 45 -9.66 -23.10 0.91
CA SER A 45 -8.94 -23.30 2.18
C SER A 45 -8.19 -24.62 2.12
N ASN A 46 -6.99 -24.65 2.68
CA ASN A 46 -6.21 -25.87 2.87
C ASN A 46 -5.74 -25.95 4.32
N ASP A 47 -6.41 -26.79 5.09
CA ASP A 47 -6.07 -27.05 6.50
C ASP A 47 -5.03 -28.16 6.67
N GLY A 48 -4.46 -28.65 5.55
CA GLY A 48 -3.35 -29.58 5.54
C GLY A 48 -2.09 -29.01 6.19
N GLN A 49 -1.18 -29.90 6.60
CA GLN A 49 0.11 -29.48 7.12
C GLN A 49 0.93 -28.80 6.01
N ALA A 50 1.60 -27.71 6.38
CA ALA A 50 2.55 -27.06 5.49
C ALA A 50 3.64 -28.06 5.08
N VAL A 51 3.90 -28.16 3.78
CA VAL A 51 4.95 -29.02 3.26
C VAL A 51 6.29 -28.47 3.74
N LYS A 52 7.05 -29.31 4.45
CA LYS A 52 8.37 -28.94 4.95
C LYS A 52 9.29 -28.55 3.78
N ASP A 53 10.03 -27.46 3.96
CA ASP A 53 11.00 -26.94 2.97
C ASP A 53 10.39 -26.58 1.60
N ALA A 54 9.07 -26.35 1.55
CA ALA A 54 8.40 -25.88 0.34
C ALA A 54 8.92 -24.50 -0.09
N VAL A 55 9.03 -24.34 -1.41
CA VAL A 55 9.38 -23.08 -2.07
C VAL A 55 8.19 -22.66 -2.92
N LEU A 56 7.63 -21.48 -2.65
CA LEU A 56 6.61 -20.90 -3.51
C LEU A 56 7.28 -20.37 -4.78
N LYS A 57 6.84 -20.83 -5.94
CA LYS A 57 7.39 -20.41 -7.24
C LYS A 57 6.43 -19.44 -7.91
N VAL A 58 6.87 -18.20 -8.05
CA VAL A 58 6.09 -17.09 -8.60
C VAL A 58 6.69 -16.66 -9.94
N ALA A 59 5.83 -16.51 -10.95
CA ALA A 59 6.17 -15.87 -12.20
C ALA A 59 5.62 -14.45 -12.26
N ILE A 60 6.45 -13.50 -12.67
CA ILE A 60 6.02 -12.19 -13.15
C ILE A 60 6.07 -12.25 -14.67
N VAL A 61 4.91 -12.23 -15.33
CA VAL A 61 4.86 -12.31 -16.79
C VAL A 61 5.20 -10.95 -17.39
N LYS A 62 6.37 -10.87 -18.02
CA LYS A 62 6.88 -9.63 -18.60
C LYS A 62 7.89 -9.95 -19.70
N ASP A 63 7.79 -9.23 -20.81
CA ASP A 63 8.66 -9.45 -21.99
C ASP A 63 9.94 -8.61 -21.97
N SER A 64 10.13 -7.81 -20.92
CA SER A 64 11.35 -7.05 -20.64
C SER A 64 11.83 -7.30 -19.21
N PRO A 65 13.12 -7.04 -18.89
CA PRO A 65 13.62 -7.19 -17.53
C PRO A 65 12.84 -6.34 -16.52
N LEU A 66 12.77 -6.81 -15.27
CA LEU A 66 12.26 -6.00 -14.15
C LEU A 66 13.14 -4.77 -13.91
N VAL A 67 12.52 -3.67 -13.51
CA VAL A 67 13.25 -2.46 -13.09
C VAL A 67 13.92 -2.70 -11.73
N GLY A 68 13.22 -3.38 -10.81
CA GLY A 68 13.77 -3.83 -9.54
C GLY A 68 13.87 -2.74 -8.47
N LEU A 69 12.95 -1.78 -8.49
CA LEU A 69 12.73 -0.82 -7.40
C LEU A 69 11.76 -1.45 -6.39
N LEU A 70 12.27 -1.90 -5.26
CA LEU A 70 11.53 -2.72 -4.30
C LEU A 70 11.09 -1.94 -3.05
N SER A 71 10.96 -0.62 -3.16
CA SER A 71 10.59 0.28 -2.06
C SER A 71 9.38 1.12 -2.45
N ASP A 72 8.41 1.24 -1.53
CA ASP A 72 7.15 1.98 -1.69
C ASP A 72 7.35 3.42 -2.18
N VAL A 73 8.44 4.07 -1.78
CA VAL A 73 8.70 5.47 -2.10
C VAL A 73 9.30 5.69 -3.50
N VAL A 74 9.73 4.65 -4.22
CA VAL A 74 10.37 4.84 -5.54
C VAL A 74 9.84 3.96 -6.65
N TYR A 75 9.17 2.83 -6.37
CA TYR A 75 8.63 2.02 -7.46
C TYR A 75 7.61 2.84 -8.28
N SER A 76 7.66 2.65 -9.60
CA SER A 76 6.90 3.45 -10.57
C SER A 76 6.17 2.62 -11.62
N ASP A 77 6.33 1.29 -11.61
CA ASP A 77 5.59 0.37 -12.46
C ASP A 77 4.79 -0.66 -11.64
N GLY A 78 3.78 -1.26 -12.28
CA GLY A 78 2.93 -2.25 -11.63
C GLY A 78 3.62 -3.60 -11.38
N TYR A 79 4.74 -3.90 -12.04
CA TYR A 79 5.45 -5.16 -11.86
C TYR A 79 6.25 -5.17 -10.57
N ASP A 80 7.02 -4.11 -10.33
CA ASP A 80 7.69 -3.86 -9.06
C ASP A 80 6.66 -3.64 -7.95
N GLY A 81 5.55 -2.93 -8.25
CA GLY A 81 4.42 -2.77 -7.32
C GLY A 81 3.85 -4.09 -6.81
N ILE A 82 3.71 -5.12 -7.66
CA ILE A 82 3.29 -6.47 -7.21
C ILE A 82 4.25 -7.04 -6.16
N LEU A 83 5.56 -6.84 -6.34
CA LEU A 83 6.57 -7.36 -5.43
C LEU A 83 6.53 -6.64 -4.08
N VAL A 84 6.38 -5.31 -4.14
CA VAL A 84 6.20 -4.47 -2.96
C VAL A 84 4.92 -4.88 -2.23
N ASP A 85 3.76 -4.82 -2.89
CA ASP A 85 2.46 -5.02 -2.24
C ASP A 85 2.29 -6.45 -1.66
N ASN A 86 2.82 -7.48 -2.32
CA ASN A 86 2.59 -8.87 -1.90
C ASN A 86 3.70 -9.47 -1.04
N PHE A 87 4.93 -8.96 -1.11
CA PHE A 87 6.08 -9.62 -0.49
C PHE A 87 6.96 -8.71 0.36
N LEU A 88 7.21 -7.47 -0.08
CA LEU A 88 8.34 -6.65 0.38
C LEU A 88 8.00 -5.24 0.89
N GLY A 89 6.75 -4.79 0.82
CA GLY A 89 6.42 -3.40 1.10
C GLY A 89 6.62 -2.99 2.56
N SER A 90 6.58 -1.68 2.79
CA SER A 90 6.67 -1.05 4.12
C SER A 90 5.35 -0.41 4.57
N GLY A 91 4.23 -0.86 3.98
CA GLY A 91 2.88 -0.45 4.37
C GLY A 91 2.62 -0.61 5.87
N ILE A 92 1.98 0.40 6.47
CA ILE A 92 1.68 0.42 7.91
C ILE A 92 0.19 0.33 8.23
N PHE A 93 -0.67 0.52 7.24
CA PHE A 93 -2.13 0.40 7.38
C PHE A 93 -2.66 -0.85 6.69
N GLU A 94 -3.82 -1.30 7.16
CA GLU A 94 -4.66 -2.25 6.45
C GLU A 94 -5.99 -1.58 6.13
N THR A 95 -6.58 -1.95 5.00
CA THR A 95 -7.89 -1.45 4.60
C THR A 95 -8.91 -2.57 4.50
N ASP A 96 -10.19 -2.22 4.66
CA ASP A 96 -11.30 -3.14 4.45
C ASP A 96 -11.72 -3.22 2.98
N GLU A 97 -12.83 -3.90 2.71
CA GLU A 97 -13.42 -4.03 1.37
C GLU A 97 -13.88 -2.70 0.75
N ASN A 98 -14.04 -1.65 1.55
CA ASN A 98 -14.38 -0.30 1.11
C ASN A 98 -13.14 0.59 0.99
N PHE A 99 -11.94 0.03 1.16
CA PHE A 99 -10.66 0.72 1.22
C PHE A 99 -10.50 1.67 2.41
N GLU A 100 -11.34 1.53 3.44
CA GLU A 100 -11.22 2.34 4.66
C GLU A 100 -10.15 1.75 5.58
N VAL A 101 -9.33 2.62 6.18
CA VAL A 101 -8.28 2.24 7.11
C VAL A 101 -8.89 1.55 8.33
N THR A 102 -8.37 0.37 8.64
CA THR A 102 -8.75 -0.44 9.79
C THR A 102 -7.66 -0.40 10.86
N ASP A 103 -8.00 -0.89 12.04
CA ASP A 103 -7.04 -1.13 13.12
C ASP A 103 -6.28 -2.45 12.93
N GLY A 104 -6.23 -3.04 11.72
CA GLY A 104 -5.53 -4.30 11.46
C GLY A 104 -4.00 -4.16 11.38
N GLY A 105 -3.54 -3.05 10.79
CA GLY A 105 -2.13 -2.86 10.42
C GLY A 105 -1.15 -2.60 11.57
N ILE A 106 0.05 -2.16 11.20
CA ILE A 106 1.13 -1.76 12.12
C ILE A 106 0.76 -0.50 12.90
N ALA A 107 0.00 0.40 12.28
CA ALA A 107 -0.47 1.64 12.88
C ALA A 107 -2.00 1.77 12.77
N THR A 108 -2.58 2.56 13.67
CA THR A 108 -3.97 2.98 13.64
C THR A 108 -4.07 4.44 13.20
N LEU A 109 -5.21 4.81 12.58
CA LEU A 109 -5.50 6.18 12.17
C LEU A 109 -6.69 6.71 12.97
N THR A 110 -6.54 7.87 13.61
CA THR A 110 -7.65 8.60 14.24
C THR A 110 -7.79 9.96 13.60
N VAL A 111 -9.01 10.32 13.18
CA VAL A 111 -9.30 11.58 12.49
C VAL A 111 -10.15 12.48 13.37
N ASP A 112 -9.67 13.70 13.61
CA ASP A 112 -10.41 14.81 14.17
C ASP A 112 -10.75 15.78 13.04
N ALA A 113 -11.89 15.54 12.40
CA ALA A 113 -12.32 16.30 11.23
C ALA A 113 -12.63 17.77 11.57
N GLU A 114 -13.13 18.06 12.77
CA GLU A 114 -13.48 19.41 13.21
C GLU A 114 -12.24 20.30 13.32
N ASN A 115 -11.15 19.75 13.89
CA ASN A 115 -9.88 20.46 14.04
C ASN A 115 -8.92 20.22 12.86
N LYS A 116 -9.34 19.49 11.83
CA LYS A 116 -8.54 19.14 10.64
C LYS A 116 -7.23 18.46 11.00
N LYS A 117 -7.30 17.42 11.84
CA LYS A 117 -6.15 16.64 12.29
C LYS A 117 -6.32 15.15 12.06
N ALA A 118 -5.20 14.48 11.83
CA ALA A 118 -5.11 13.03 11.88
C ALA A 118 -3.97 12.62 12.80
N THR A 119 -4.17 11.54 13.55
CA THR A 119 -3.15 10.93 14.41
C THR A 119 -2.84 9.54 13.91
N ILE A 120 -1.58 9.28 13.62
CA ILE A 120 -1.04 7.97 13.30
C ILE A 120 -0.36 7.44 14.56
N LYS A 121 -0.81 6.28 15.05
CA LYS A 121 -0.24 5.64 16.23
C LYS A 121 0.27 4.25 15.88
N ILE A 122 1.58 4.05 16.00
CA ILE A 122 2.25 2.76 15.79
C ILE A 122 1.94 1.87 17.00
N LYS A 123 1.57 0.62 16.74
CA LYS A 123 1.33 -0.38 17.78
C LYS A 123 2.63 -0.86 18.41
N ASP A 124 2.53 -1.38 19.63
CA ASP A 124 3.69 -1.91 20.35
C ASP A 124 4.30 -3.12 19.64
N GLY A 125 5.63 -3.23 19.71
CA GLY A 125 6.38 -4.40 19.23
C GLY A 125 6.55 -4.51 17.72
N MET A 126 6.10 -3.50 16.96
CA MET A 126 6.26 -3.45 15.51
C MET A 126 7.72 -3.25 15.11
N LYS A 127 8.19 -4.03 14.13
CA LYS A 127 9.61 -4.12 13.76
C LYS A 127 9.81 -4.14 12.26
N TRP A 128 10.92 -3.56 11.83
CA TRP A 128 11.51 -3.76 10.52
C TRP A 128 12.11 -5.16 10.40
N SER A 129 12.40 -5.57 9.17
CA SER A 129 13.02 -6.87 8.86
C SER A 129 14.42 -7.08 9.44
N ASP A 130 15.11 -6.02 9.88
CA ASP A 130 16.37 -6.09 10.62
C ASP A 130 16.18 -6.25 12.14
N GLY A 131 14.93 -6.25 12.61
CA GLY A 131 14.54 -6.37 14.01
C GLY A 131 14.49 -5.05 14.77
N GLN A 132 14.86 -3.92 14.15
CA GLN A 132 14.73 -2.60 14.77
C GLN A 132 13.25 -2.21 14.90
N PRO A 133 12.87 -1.48 15.97
CA PRO A 133 11.50 -1.04 16.15
C PRO A 133 11.11 -0.03 15.06
N ILE A 134 9.85 -0.07 14.63
CA ILE A 134 9.25 0.99 13.81
C ILE A 134 8.87 2.12 14.75
N VAL A 135 9.30 3.34 14.44
CA VAL A 135 9.10 4.52 15.30
C VAL A 135 8.47 5.68 14.53
N ALA A 136 7.97 6.68 15.26
CA ALA A 136 7.36 7.87 14.69
C ALA A 136 8.27 8.59 13.69
N ASP A 137 9.59 8.56 13.91
CA ASP A 137 10.56 9.15 12.99
C ASP A 137 10.58 8.48 11.61
N ASP A 138 10.24 7.18 11.51
CA ASP A 138 10.16 6.47 10.24
C ASP A 138 8.94 6.88 9.42
N VAL A 139 7.83 7.16 10.11
CA VAL A 139 6.60 7.70 9.50
C VAL A 139 6.85 9.12 9.02
N ILE A 140 7.41 9.98 9.89
CA ILE A 140 7.76 11.36 9.53
C ILE A 140 8.74 11.39 8.36
N TYR A 141 9.74 10.50 8.37
CA TYR A 141 10.73 10.43 7.30
C TYR A 141 10.11 10.12 5.93
N ALA A 142 9.03 9.33 5.87
CA ALA A 142 8.31 9.11 4.63
C ALA A 142 7.76 10.42 4.03
N TYR A 143 7.21 11.30 4.86
CA TYR A 143 6.76 12.63 4.44
C TYR A 143 7.94 13.55 4.09
N GLU A 144 9.03 13.53 4.85
CA GLU A 144 10.24 14.30 4.55
C GLU A 144 10.86 13.90 3.20
N VAL A 145 10.89 12.60 2.88
CA VAL A 145 11.40 12.10 1.59
C VAL A 145 10.49 12.52 0.45
N VAL A 146 9.19 12.24 0.53
CA VAL A 146 8.23 12.55 -0.56
C VAL A 146 8.12 14.05 -0.77
N GLY A 147 8.08 14.83 0.32
CA GLY A 147 8.01 16.28 0.27
C GLY A 147 9.31 16.96 -0.17
N ASN A 148 10.43 16.25 -0.28
CA ASN A 148 11.71 16.90 -0.56
C ASN A 148 11.77 17.42 -2.01
N LYS A 149 12.36 18.61 -2.21
CA LYS A 149 12.56 19.19 -3.56
C LYS A 149 13.41 18.33 -4.50
N ASP A 150 14.30 17.49 -3.95
CA ASP A 150 15.21 16.62 -4.70
C ASP A 150 14.63 15.20 -4.89
N TYR A 151 13.38 14.97 -4.49
CA TYR A 151 12.68 13.72 -4.71
C TYR A 151 12.35 13.54 -6.19
N THR A 152 12.76 12.40 -6.75
CA THR A 152 12.63 12.08 -8.18
C THR A 152 11.46 11.14 -8.49
N GLY A 153 10.87 10.53 -7.45
CA GLY A 153 9.79 9.58 -7.62
C GLY A 153 8.42 10.24 -7.83
N ILE A 154 7.39 9.40 -7.96
CA ILE A 154 6.06 9.83 -8.42
C ILE A 154 5.04 10.06 -7.29
N ARG A 155 5.49 10.03 -6.02
CA ARG A 155 4.58 10.03 -4.85
C ARG A 155 4.16 11.41 -4.35
N TYR A 156 4.84 12.48 -4.76
CA TYR A 156 4.43 13.83 -4.40
C TYR A 156 3.30 14.28 -5.32
N THR A 157 2.18 14.69 -4.73
CA THR A 157 0.96 15.11 -5.44
C THR A 157 0.35 16.33 -4.77
N ASP A 158 -0.58 16.99 -5.45
CA ASP A 158 -1.35 18.12 -4.91
C ASP A 158 -2.07 17.78 -3.59
N ASP A 159 -2.40 16.51 -3.37
CA ASP A 159 -3.01 16.02 -2.13
C ASP A 159 -2.08 16.20 -0.92
N ASN A 160 -0.76 16.06 -1.12
CA ASN A 160 0.22 16.28 -0.05
C ASN A 160 0.27 17.75 0.38
N GLU A 161 0.01 18.70 -0.54
CA GLU A 161 -0.02 20.14 -0.24
C GLU A 161 -1.14 20.55 0.74
N LYS A 162 -2.12 19.66 0.97
CA LYS A 162 -3.15 19.86 1.99
C LYS A 162 -2.59 19.82 3.42
N ILE A 163 -1.43 19.18 3.62
CA ILE A 163 -0.71 19.20 4.89
C ILE A 163 -0.08 20.58 5.09
N ILE A 164 -0.30 21.19 6.26
CA ILE A 164 0.24 22.52 6.57
C ILE A 164 1.77 22.49 6.45
N GLY A 165 2.35 23.44 5.70
CA GLY A 165 3.79 23.56 5.52
C GLY A 165 4.43 22.62 4.50
N MET A 166 3.68 21.68 3.91
CA MET A 166 4.24 20.73 2.93
C MET A 166 4.74 21.44 1.68
N LYS A 167 3.95 22.37 1.13
CA LYS A 167 4.32 23.13 -0.06
C LYS A 167 5.59 23.96 0.16
N GLU A 168 5.66 24.67 1.28
CA GLU A 168 6.84 25.47 1.63
C GLU A 168 8.08 24.60 1.82
N TYR A 169 7.93 23.40 2.39
CA TYR A 169 9.01 22.43 2.49
C TYR A 169 9.47 21.94 1.10
N HIS A 170 8.52 21.57 0.24
CA HIS A 170 8.79 21.09 -1.11
C HIS A 170 9.45 22.13 -2.01
N GLU A 171 9.09 23.40 -1.86
CA GLU A 171 9.73 24.49 -2.58
C GLU A 171 11.09 24.91 -1.98
N GLY A 172 11.53 24.27 -0.89
CA GLY A 172 12.77 24.60 -0.17
C GLY A 172 12.72 25.91 0.61
N LYS A 173 11.51 26.45 0.86
CA LYS A 173 11.27 27.68 1.64
C LYS A 173 11.19 27.40 3.15
N ALA A 174 10.94 26.16 3.54
CA ALA A 174 10.95 25.71 4.93
C ALA A 174 11.88 24.49 5.10
N SER A 175 12.51 24.38 6.27
CA SER A 175 13.38 23.23 6.61
C SER A 175 12.62 22.03 7.18
N THR A 176 11.35 22.20 7.53
CA THR A 176 10.48 21.18 8.13
C THR A 176 9.04 21.36 7.63
N ILE A 177 8.23 20.30 7.74
CA ILE A 177 6.80 20.33 7.42
C ILE A 177 6.04 20.70 8.69
N SER A 178 5.60 21.96 8.81
CA SER A 178 5.07 22.51 10.07
C SER A 178 3.77 21.85 10.56
N GLY A 179 3.02 21.21 9.67
CA GLY A 179 1.82 20.45 9.98
C GLY A 179 2.09 19.05 10.55
N ILE A 180 3.33 18.56 10.55
CA ILE A 180 3.69 17.24 11.05
C ILE A 180 4.40 17.38 12.40
N LYS A 181 3.84 16.76 13.43
CA LYS A 181 4.35 16.82 14.79
C LYS A 181 4.56 15.43 15.37
N LYS A 182 5.79 15.15 15.82
CA LYS A 182 6.07 14.01 16.69
C LYS A 182 5.49 14.28 18.08
N ILE A 183 4.53 13.48 18.51
CA ILE A 183 3.95 13.56 19.86
C ILE A 183 4.82 12.77 20.85
N ASP A 184 5.18 11.54 20.46
CA ASP A 184 6.09 10.65 21.18
C ASP A 184 6.80 9.71 20.20
N ASN A 185 7.45 8.65 20.67
CA ASN A 185 8.21 7.74 19.83
C ASN A 185 7.35 6.82 18.93
N SER A 186 6.04 6.76 19.16
CA SER A 186 5.07 5.92 18.46
C SER A 186 3.91 6.70 17.83
N THR A 187 3.80 8.00 18.11
CA THR A 187 2.64 8.82 17.74
C THR A 187 3.04 10.05 16.92
N VAL A 188 2.39 10.21 15.76
CA VAL A 188 2.52 11.38 14.87
C VAL A 188 1.16 12.05 14.72
N GLU A 189 1.10 13.36 14.94
CA GLU A 189 -0.07 14.19 14.62
C GLU A 189 0.21 14.95 13.31
N ILE A 190 -0.77 14.97 12.41
CA ILE A 190 -0.73 15.68 11.14
C ILE A 190 -1.89 16.68 11.10
N SER A 191 -1.59 17.94 10.82
CA SER A 191 -2.56 19.02 10.67
C SER A 191 -2.69 19.44 9.21
N PHE A 192 -3.93 19.68 8.78
CA PHE A 192 -4.26 19.96 7.38
C PHE A 192 -4.95 21.33 7.22
N ASN A 193 -4.74 21.96 6.08
CA ASN A 193 -5.50 23.14 5.65
C ASN A 193 -6.97 22.79 5.39
N GLU A 194 -7.19 21.59 4.87
CA GLU A 194 -8.51 21.01 4.58
C GLU A 194 -8.49 19.47 4.74
N ILE A 195 -9.64 18.90 5.11
CA ILE A 195 -9.85 17.45 5.16
C ILE A 195 -11.10 17.12 4.34
N GLY A 196 -10.96 16.18 3.41
CA GLY A 196 -12.06 15.52 2.71
C GLY A 196 -12.26 14.07 3.14
N GLN A 197 -13.30 13.41 2.61
CA GLN A 197 -13.61 12.00 2.92
C GLN A 197 -12.46 11.03 2.62
N GLY A 198 -11.59 11.36 1.65
CA GLY A 198 -10.43 10.53 1.31
C GLY A 198 -9.45 10.31 2.47
N ILE A 199 -9.51 11.09 3.56
CA ILE A 199 -8.67 10.87 4.75
C ILE A 199 -8.82 9.46 5.34
N TYR A 200 -10.01 8.85 5.21
CA TYR A 200 -10.27 7.50 5.72
C TYR A 200 -9.75 6.39 4.80
N THR A 201 -9.35 6.72 3.57
CA THR A 201 -8.86 5.77 2.56
C THR A 201 -7.43 6.09 2.13
N LEU A 202 -6.61 6.62 3.05
CA LEU A 202 -5.22 7.04 2.82
C LEU A 202 -5.03 8.14 1.76
N GLY A 203 -6.08 8.90 1.44
CA GLY A 203 -6.00 10.11 0.63
C GLY A 203 -5.69 11.35 1.48
N ASN A 204 -5.95 12.53 0.92
CA ASN A 204 -5.75 13.83 1.60
C ASN A 204 -4.28 14.06 2.01
N GLY A 205 -3.35 13.50 1.23
CA GLY A 205 -1.91 13.64 1.44
C GLY A 205 -1.30 12.67 2.45
N LEU A 206 -2.08 11.75 3.05
CA LEU A 206 -1.54 10.70 3.91
C LEU A 206 -0.60 9.78 3.13
N ILE A 207 0.47 9.35 3.79
CA ILE A 207 1.40 8.34 3.28
C ILE A 207 1.15 7.03 4.02
N GLY A 208 0.80 5.98 3.26
CA GLY A 208 0.37 4.68 3.80
C GLY A 208 1.49 3.74 4.26
N TYR A 209 2.74 4.19 4.22
CA TYR A 209 3.94 3.42 4.53
C TYR A 209 4.91 4.24 5.39
N ALA A 210 5.81 3.53 6.09
CA ALA A 210 6.95 4.15 6.76
C ALA A 210 8.23 3.94 5.95
N LEU A 211 9.28 4.71 6.24
CA LEU A 211 10.62 4.50 5.69
C LEU A 211 11.64 4.34 6.83
N PRO A 212 12.53 3.34 6.78
CA PRO A 212 13.47 3.06 7.88
C PRO A 212 14.54 4.14 7.95
N LYS A 213 14.29 5.22 8.71
CA LYS A 213 15.16 6.41 8.76
C LYS A 213 16.56 6.03 9.24
N HIS A 214 16.65 5.10 10.19
CA HIS A 214 17.93 4.57 10.68
C HIS A 214 18.79 3.97 9.58
N TYR A 215 18.16 3.41 8.53
CA TYR A 215 18.83 2.75 7.42
C TYR A 215 19.03 3.67 6.21
N LEU A 216 18.11 4.60 5.94
CA LEU A 216 18.11 5.42 4.73
C LEU A 216 18.68 6.84 4.91
N LYS A 217 18.87 7.33 6.13
CA LYS A 217 19.30 8.73 6.41
C LYS A 217 20.58 9.18 5.70
N ASP A 218 21.47 8.26 5.37
CA ASP A 218 22.76 8.56 4.73
C ASP A 218 22.71 8.44 3.19
N VAL A 219 21.54 8.09 2.62
CA VAL A 219 21.30 8.10 1.18
C VAL A 219 20.71 9.46 0.81
N ALA A 220 21.36 10.18 -0.10
CA ALA A 220 20.80 11.43 -0.61
C ALA A 220 19.47 11.15 -1.32
N ILE A 221 18.48 12.02 -1.14
CA ILE A 221 17.11 11.81 -1.64
C ILE A 221 17.07 11.54 -3.15
N LYS A 222 17.79 12.34 -3.95
CA LYS A 222 17.93 12.17 -5.40
C LYS A 222 18.55 10.83 -5.84
N ASP A 223 19.25 10.15 -4.94
CA ASP A 223 19.97 8.90 -5.22
C ASP A 223 19.20 7.68 -4.68
N LEU A 224 17.99 7.86 -4.13
CA LEU A 224 17.18 6.77 -3.59
C LEU A 224 16.84 5.71 -4.65
N GLU A 225 16.54 6.10 -5.88
CA GLU A 225 16.21 5.17 -6.97
C GLU A 225 17.40 4.30 -7.41
N THR A 226 18.62 4.82 -7.32
CA THR A 226 19.83 4.09 -7.73
C THR A 226 20.47 3.33 -6.56
N SER A 227 20.10 3.66 -5.33
CA SER A 227 20.57 2.98 -4.12
C SER A 227 20.13 1.51 -4.06
N GLU A 228 21.07 0.63 -3.70
CA GLU A 228 20.76 -0.77 -3.40
C GLU A 228 19.75 -0.91 -2.26
N LYS A 229 19.67 0.09 -1.36
CA LYS A 229 18.72 0.12 -0.23
C LYS A 229 17.26 0.30 -0.66
N SER A 230 17.00 0.70 -1.90
CA SER A 230 15.67 0.73 -2.51
C SER A 230 15.45 -0.40 -3.51
N ARG A 231 16.42 -1.31 -3.62
CA ARG A 231 16.43 -2.43 -4.57
C ARG A 231 16.59 -3.73 -3.78
N ASN A 232 17.63 -4.51 -4.06
CA ASN A 232 17.88 -5.82 -3.46
C ASN A 232 18.29 -5.81 -1.98
N LYS A 233 18.59 -4.65 -1.38
CA LYS A 233 18.91 -4.51 0.06
C LYS A 233 17.85 -3.70 0.80
N VAL A 234 16.61 -3.73 0.34
CA VAL A 234 15.48 -3.06 0.99
C VAL A 234 15.19 -3.66 2.37
N LEU A 235 14.89 -2.81 3.35
CA LEU A 235 14.28 -3.22 4.61
C LEU A 235 12.78 -3.05 4.51
N THR A 236 12.05 -3.99 5.09
CA THR A 236 10.62 -4.18 4.83
C THR A 236 9.86 -4.45 6.12
N THR A 237 8.55 -4.19 6.09
CA THR A 237 7.60 -4.63 7.11
C THR A 237 6.75 -5.81 6.64
N GLY A 238 6.94 -6.26 5.40
CA GLY A 238 6.21 -7.32 4.73
C GLY A 238 6.63 -8.74 5.15
N PRO A 239 5.96 -9.77 4.59
CA PRO A 239 6.14 -11.17 4.97
C PRO A 239 7.47 -11.79 4.57
N TYR A 240 8.21 -11.20 3.63
CA TYR A 240 9.48 -11.72 3.13
C TYR A 240 10.55 -10.64 3.07
N THR A 241 11.81 -11.07 2.94
CA THR A 241 12.99 -10.22 2.70
C THR A 241 13.74 -10.76 1.49
N VAL A 242 14.46 -9.89 0.78
CA VAL A 242 15.31 -10.32 -0.34
C VAL A 242 16.54 -11.05 0.21
N GLU A 243 16.71 -12.31 -0.17
CA GLU A 243 17.91 -13.10 0.11
C GLU A 243 18.94 -12.96 -1.02
N LYS A 244 18.45 -13.00 -2.27
CA LYS A 244 19.29 -12.84 -3.46
C LYS A 244 18.49 -12.23 -4.60
N ALA A 245 19.16 -11.50 -5.47
CA ALA A 245 18.57 -10.92 -6.66
C ALA A 245 19.51 -11.11 -7.86
N ILE A 246 18.95 -11.52 -8.99
CA ILE A 246 19.58 -11.37 -10.31
C ILE A 246 18.84 -10.22 -10.98
N GLN A 247 19.56 -9.12 -11.19
CA GLN A 247 18.96 -7.87 -11.65
C GLN A 247 18.16 -8.08 -12.93
N GLY A 248 16.88 -7.71 -12.89
CA GLY A 248 15.97 -7.80 -14.02
C GLY A 248 15.40 -9.20 -14.29
N GLU A 249 15.86 -10.24 -13.61
CA GLU A 249 15.53 -11.64 -13.92
C GLU A 249 14.80 -12.37 -12.79
N SER A 250 15.35 -12.35 -11.57
CA SER A 250 14.80 -13.16 -10.48
C SER A 250 15.14 -12.63 -9.08
N LEU A 251 14.29 -13.02 -8.12
CA LEU A 251 14.49 -12.80 -6.69
C LEU A 251 14.34 -14.12 -5.93
N GLU A 252 15.27 -14.39 -5.02
CA GLU A 252 15.09 -15.38 -3.96
C GLU A 252 14.72 -14.63 -2.69
N LEU A 253 13.55 -14.92 -2.14
CA LEU A 253 13.03 -14.29 -0.94
C LEU A 253 12.97 -15.30 0.21
N LYS A 254 13.22 -14.82 1.43
CA LYS A 254 13.11 -15.61 2.66
C LYS A 254 12.13 -14.97 3.63
N ALA A 255 11.38 -15.81 4.36
CA ALA A 255 10.36 -15.34 5.30
C ALA A 255 10.95 -14.36 6.32
N ASN A 256 10.30 -13.21 6.49
CA ASN A 256 10.64 -12.21 7.49
C ASN A 256 10.21 -12.73 8.88
N PRO A 257 11.14 -13.00 9.81
CA PRO A 257 10.78 -13.47 11.14
C PRO A 257 10.07 -12.40 11.98
N TYR A 258 10.12 -11.12 11.57
CA TYR A 258 9.53 -9.99 12.28
C TYR A 258 8.21 -9.48 11.66
N PHE A 259 7.65 -10.22 10.69
CA PHE A 259 6.36 -9.83 10.10
C PHE A 259 5.26 -9.78 11.17
N TYR A 260 4.52 -8.67 11.24
CA TYR A 260 3.56 -8.42 12.33
C TYR A 260 2.38 -9.40 12.37
N LYS A 261 2.05 -10.06 11.24
CA LYS A 261 1.03 -11.13 11.17
C LYS A 261 1.60 -12.53 11.48
N GLY A 262 2.82 -12.60 11.97
CA GLY A 262 3.56 -13.84 12.19
C GLY A 262 4.30 -14.29 10.94
N LYS A 263 5.41 -15.00 11.17
CA LYS A 263 6.27 -15.51 10.09
C LYS A 263 5.46 -16.34 9.09
N ALA A 264 5.71 -16.11 7.80
CA ALA A 264 5.09 -16.88 6.73
C ALA A 264 5.38 -18.39 6.90
N LYS A 265 4.37 -19.23 6.62
CA LYS A 265 4.50 -20.70 6.72
C LYS A 265 5.42 -21.28 5.65
N THR A 266 5.52 -20.61 4.50
CA THR A 266 6.47 -20.96 3.44
C THR A 266 7.76 -20.17 3.69
N GLU A 267 8.86 -20.88 3.90
CA GLU A 267 10.14 -20.24 4.25
C GLU A 267 10.76 -19.48 3.08
N LYS A 268 10.53 -19.93 1.84
CA LYS A 268 11.18 -19.41 0.63
C LYS A 268 10.21 -19.12 -0.49
N VAL A 269 10.47 -18.04 -1.22
CA VAL A 269 9.78 -17.71 -2.47
C VAL A 269 10.84 -17.49 -3.53
N THR A 270 10.66 -18.09 -4.70
CA THR A 270 11.43 -17.75 -5.90
C THR A 270 10.52 -17.00 -6.86
N VAL A 271 10.90 -15.78 -7.20
CA VAL A 271 10.22 -14.95 -8.18
C VAL A 271 11.07 -14.94 -9.45
N GLU A 272 10.47 -15.26 -10.60
CA GLU A 272 11.15 -15.21 -11.91
C GLU A 272 10.36 -14.35 -12.90
N VAL A 273 11.07 -13.59 -13.72
CA VAL A 273 10.50 -12.93 -14.90
C VAL A 273 10.34 -13.95 -16.00
N VAL A 274 9.14 -14.06 -16.55
CA VAL A 274 8.79 -15.08 -17.54
C VAL A 274 8.19 -14.44 -18.78
N ASN A 275 8.70 -14.81 -19.95
CA ASN A 275 8.18 -14.33 -21.22
C ASN A 275 6.73 -14.81 -21.44
N SER A 276 5.88 -13.91 -21.94
CA SER A 276 4.46 -14.15 -22.19
C SER A 276 4.21 -15.37 -23.09
N GLN A 277 5.08 -15.64 -24.07
CA GLN A 277 4.93 -16.78 -24.99
C GLN A 277 5.15 -18.14 -24.31
N THR A 278 5.78 -18.18 -23.12
CA THR A 278 6.18 -19.43 -22.47
C THR A 278 5.40 -19.74 -21.19
N ILE A 279 4.71 -18.75 -20.61
CA ILE A 279 4.10 -18.89 -19.28
C ILE A 279 3.02 -19.98 -19.23
N VAL A 280 2.16 -20.08 -20.25
CA VAL A 280 1.06 -21.06 -20.27
C VAL A 280 1.60 -22.49 -20.22
N SER A 281 2.63 -22.79 -21.02
CA SER A 281 3.28 -24.09 -21.02
C SER A 281 4.00 -24.36 -19.69
N ALA A 282 4.64 -23.34 -19.10
CA ALA A 282 5.30 -23.46 -17.80
C ALA A 282 4.32 -23.76 -16.66
N LEU A 283 3.14 -23.12 -16.66
CA LEU A 283 2.07 -23.39 -15.70
C LEU A 283 1.49 -24.79 -15.88
N LYS A 284 1.22 -25.22 -17.12
CA LYS A 284 0.76 -26.59 -17.42
C LYS A 284 1.75 -27.67 -16.95
N ALA A 285 3.05 -27.36 -16.99
CA ALA A 285 4.10 -28.23 -16.49
C ALA A 285 4.32 -28.15 -14.97
N GLY A 286 3.57 -27.32 -14.24
CA GLY A 286 3.73 -27.12 -12.80
C GLY A 286 5.03 -26.41 -12.41
N LYS A 287 5.62 -25.62 -13.32
CA LYS A 287 6.86 -24.88 -13.04
C LYS A 287 6.64 -23.76 -12.01
N TYR A 288 5.48 -23.10 -12.05
CA TYR A 288 5.11 -22.01 -11.16
C TYR A 288 3.78 -22.30 -10.48
N ASP A 289 3.67 -21.89 -9.22
CA ASP A 289 2.46 -22.01 -8.41
C ASP A 289 1.54 -20.79 -8.62
N ILE A 290 2.13 -19.61 -8.85
CA ILE A 290 1.44 -18.34 -9.09
C ILE A 290 2.07 -17.65 -10.30
N ALA A 291 1.25 -17.05 -11.14
CA ALA A 291 1.72 -16.17 -12.21
C ALA A 291 0.91 -14.87 -12.22
N TYR A 292 1.60 -13.74 -12.15
CA TYR A 292 1.01 -12.41 -12.21
C TYR A 292 1.16 -11.82 -13.62
N GLN A 293 0.22 -10.93 -13.98
CA GLN A 293 0.25 -10.16 -15.24
C GLN A 293 0.19 -11.05 -16.49
N ILE A 294 -0.47 -12.21 -16.45
CA ILE A 294 -0.72 -13.01 -17.66
C ILE A 294 -1.58 -12.18 -18.63
N PRO A 295 -1.12 -11.92 -19.86
CA PRO A 295 -1.93 -11.24 -20.89
C PRO A 295 -3.26 -11.93 -21.15
N THR A 296 -4.30 -11.14 -21.39
CA THR A 296 -5.68 -11.65 -21.48
C THR A 296 -5.97 -12.44 -22.75
N ASP A 297 -5.12 -12.33 -23.76
CA ASP A 297 -5.18 -13.08 -25.01
C ASP A 297 -4.55 -14.48 -24.90
N LEU A 298 -3.95 -14.81 -23.75
CA LEU A 298 -3.34 -16.13 -23.48
C LEU A 298 -4.24 -17.09 -22.70
N TYR A 299 -5.43 -16.66 -22.27
CA TYR A 299 -6.43 -17.52 -21.61
C TYR A 299 -7.79 -17.47 -22.31
#